data_AF-A0A2V8X460-F1
#
_entry.id   AF-A0A2V8X460-F1
#
_cell.length_a   1.000
_cell.length_b   1.000
_cell.length_c   1.000
_cell.angle_alpha   90.00
_cell.angle_beta   90.00
_cell.angle_gamma   90.00
#
_symmetry.space_group_name_H-M   'P 1'
#
loop_
_entity.id
_entity.type
_entity.pdbx_description
1 polymer ?
#
loop_
_entity_poly.entity_id
_entity_poly.type
_entity_poly.pdbx_seq_one_letter_code
_entity_poly.pdbx_strand_id
1 'polypeptide(L)'
;MKKLLLFGLLIALVVSVPAIAQDAFSGTWKFNLNDAQFPKKPDVFVLQDGMYHCKTCAPPMDVKADGEDHPVTGHPYFDSVSIKVVDDRTIEETDKKNGKTVTTSKTVVSQDGKTANFEFTDSSNTNADPVTGKGIATQVANGPAGSHAVSGSWVTSKMETLSDNGLTVTFKVEGDSLSMTNRTGQSYVAKLDGTDSPYKGDPGTTSVSVKSMGKNTIEETDKRDGKVISIARMTVGSDGKTMTVKVEDKLHGSTSQFTATKQ
;
A
#
# COMPACT_ATOMS: atom_id res chain seq x y z
N MET A 1 82.30 -1.57 -10.34
CA MET A 1 81.41 -1.44 -9.15
C MET A 1 81.19 0.05 -8.96
N LYS A 2 80.04 0.70 -9.15
CA LYS A 2 78.61 0.39 -9.00
C LYS A 2 77.83 1.10 -10.13
N LYS A 3 76.82 0.44 -10.71
CA LYS A 3 75.88 1.06 -11.66
C LYS A 3 74.81 1.82 -10.85
N LEU A 4 74.62 3.11 -11.11
CA LEU A 4 73.44 3.85 -10.64
C LEU A 4 72.27 3.57 -11.59
N LEU A 5 71.21 2.97 -11.05
CA LEU A 5 69.90 2.85 -11.68
C LEU A 5 69.06 4.08 -11.27
N LEU A 6 68.72 4.92 -12.24
CA LEU A 6 67.74 6.00 -12.10
C LEU A 6 66.34 5.39 -12.22
N PHE A 7 65.63 5.31 -11.10
CA PHE A 7 64.20 4.98 -11.06
C PHE A 7 63.39 6.24 -11.43
N GLY A 8 62.72 6.22 -12.58
CA GLY A 8 61.75 7.24 -12.98
C GLY A 8 60.49 7.13 -12.14
N LEU A 9 60.15 8.21 -11.42
CA LEU A 9 58.92 8.33 -10.64
C LEU A 9 57.75 8.67 -11.58
N LEU A 10 56.88 7.70 -11.87
CA LEU A 10 55.58 7.94 -12.50
C LEU A 10 54.63 8.54 -11.46
N ILE A 11 54.32 9.83 -11.56
CA ILE A 11 53.25 10.46 -10.77
C ILE A 11 51.94 10.16 -11.49
N ALA A 12 51.19 9.16 -11.02
CA ALA A 12 49.82 8.91 -11.44
C ALA A 12 48.91 9.98 -10.82
N LEU A 13 48.47 10.95 -11.62
CA LEU A 13 47.39 11.88 -11.25
C LEU A 13 46.10 11.07 -11.05
N VAL A 14 45.72 10.85 -9.79
CA VAL A 14 44.39 10.37 -9.42
C VAL A 14 43.42 11.51 -9.70
N VAL A 15 42.83 11.52 -10.90
CA VAL A 15 41.68 12.37 -11.20
C VAL A 15 40.54 11.86 -10.32
N SER A 16 40.23 12.62 -9.27
CA SER A 16 39.06 12.40 -8.44
C SER A 16 37.85 12.76 -9.31
N VAL A 17 37.28 11.75 -9.97
CA VAL A 17 35.96 11.91 -10.59
C VAL A 17 35.02 12.24 -9.44
N PRO A 18 34.33 13.39 -9.43
CA PRO A 18 33.30 13.63 -8.43
C PRO A 18 32.30 12.48 -8.58
N ALA A 19 32.14 11.69 -7.52
CA ALA A 19 31.09 10.70 -7.48
C ALA A 19 29.79 11.45 -7.70
N ILE A 20 29.21 11.34 -8.89
CA ILE A 20 27.80 11.64 -9.10
C ILE A 20 27.11 10.87 -7.99
N ALA A 21 26.44 11.57 -7.08
CA ALA A 21 25.66 10.91 -6.05
C ALA A 21 24.72 9.98 -6.80
N GLN A 22 25.02 8.69 -6.79
CA GLN A 22 24.24 7.70 -7.49
C GLN A 22 22.86 7.79 -6.87
N ASP A 23 21.87 8.17 -7.68
CA ASP A 23 20.52 8.30 -7.18
C ASP A 23 20.11 6.91 -6.66
N ALA A 24 19.69 6.86 -5.40
CA ALA A 24 19.41 5.58 -4.75
C ALA A 24 18.10 4.96 -5.23
N PHE A 25 17.19 5.78 -5.76
CA PHE A 25 15.78 5.46 -5.95
C PHE A 25 15.44 4.96 -7.35
N SER A 26 16.12 5.42 -8.41
CA SER A 26 15.77 5.02 -9.76
C SER A 26 15.84 3.50 -9.93
N GLY A 27 14.83 2.98 -10.61
CA GLY A 27 14.64 1.56 -10.84
C GLY A 27 13.24 1.11 -10.51
N THR A 28 12.97 -0.15 -10.82
CA THR A 28 11.73 -0.82 -10.44
C THR A 28 11.95 -1.55 -9.14
N TRP A 29 11.03 -1.36 -8.20
CA TRP A 29 11.05 -1.96 -6.89
C TRP A 29 9.86 -2.89 -6.76
N LYS A 30 10.12 -4.09 -6.24
CA LYS A 30 9.09 -5.08 -5.93
C LYS A 30 8.96 -5.25 -4.42
N PHE A 31 7.77 -4.99 -3.87
CA PHE A 31 7.50 -5.17 -2.45
C PHE A 31 7.55 -6.65 -2.06
N ASN A 32 8.06 -6.90 -0.86
CA ASN A 32 8.12 -8.20 -0.23
C ASN A 32 6.97 -8.36 0.76
N LEU A 33 6.23 -9.47 0.64
CA LEU A 33 5.14 -9.80 1.55
C LEU A 33 5.60 -10.56 2.79
N ASN A 34 6.77 -11.22 2.74
CA ASN A 34 7.23 -12.13 3.78
C ASN A 34 7.66 -11.41 5.06
N ASP A 35 8.09 -10.15 4.97
CA ASP A 35 8.54 -9.33 6.09
C ASP A 35 7.64 -8.10 6.30
N ALA A 36 6.48 -8.08 5.65
CA ALA A 36 5.46 -7.05 5.81
C ALA A 36 4.99 -6.98 7.27
N GLN A 37 5.00 -5.77 7.82
CA GLN A 37 4.45 -5.44 9.12
C GLN A 37 3.16 -4.66 8.90
N PHE A 38 2.04 -5.37 8.97
CA PHE A 38 0.71 -4.79 8.83
C PHE A 38 0.30 -3.95 10.05
N PRO A 39 -0.73 -3.10 9.91
CA PRO A 39 -1.28 -2.36 11.03
C PRO A 39 -1.64 -3.24 12.23
N LYS A 40 -1.25 -2.78 13.42
CA LYS A 40 -1.64 -3.41 14.69
C LYS A 40 -2.99 -2.89 15.22
N LYS A 41 -3.42 -1.72 14.73
CA LYS A 41 -4.75 -1.19 15.04
C LYS A 41 -5.77 -2.04 14.27
N PRO A 42 -6.75 -2.67 14.96
CA PRO A 42 -7.65 -3.59 14.31
C PRO A 42 -8.74 -2.88 13.50
N ASP A 43 -9.20 -3.54 12.46
CA ASP A 43 -10.49 -3.27 11.83
C ASP A 43 -11.63 -3.84 12.66
N VAL A 44 -12.77 -3.16 12.68
CA VAL A 44 -13.92 -3.54 13.51
C VAL A 44 -15.17 -3.68 12.65
N PHE A 45 -15.65 -4.92 12.56
CA PHE A 45 -16.88 -5.28 11.86
C PHE A 45 -17.91 -5.83 12.84
N VAL A 46 -19.19 -5.53 12.61
CA VAL A 46 -20.30 -6.16 13.33
C VAL A 46 -21.36 -6.56 12.31
N LEU A 47 -21.67 -7.85 12.25
CA LEU A 47 -22.78 -8.37 11.49
C LEU A 47 -23.77 -9.00 12.47
N GLN A 48 -24.89 -8.32 12.69
CA GLN A 48 -25.90 -8.69 13.67
C GLN A 48 -27.27 -8.22 13.19
N ASP A 49 -28.32 -9.01 13.44
CA ASP A 49 -29.71 -8.67 13.10
C ASP A 49 -29.91 -8.28 11.63
N GLY A 50 -29.15 -8.90 10.72
CA GLY A 50 -29.19 -8.63 9.28
C GLY A 50 -28.50 -7.34 8.84
N MET A 51 -27.82 -6.63 9.74
CA MET A 51 -27.06 -5.41 9.44
C MET A 51 -25.56 -5.68 9.52
N TYR A 52 -24.80 -5.18 8.55
CA TYR A 52 -23.36 -5.13 8.54
C TYR A 52 -22.88 -3.70 8.83
N HIS A 53 -22.05 -3.58 9.86
CA HIS A 53 -21.44 -2.35 10.32
C HIS A 53 -19.93 -2.44 10.14
N CYS A 54 -19.37 -1.63 9.24
CA CYS A 54 -17.93 -1.44 9.16
C CYS A 54 -17.56 -0.17 9.93
N LYS A 55 -17.16 -0.33 11.19
CA LYS A 55 -16.91 0.80 12.11
C LYS A 55 -15.58 1.50 11.83
N THR A 56 -14.63 0.80 11.23
CA THR A 56 -13.29 1.31 10.91
C THR A 56 -13.11 1.69 9.45
N CYS A 57 -14.11 1.43 8.59
CA CYS A 57 -14.11 1.98 7.25
C CYS A 57 -14.01 3.51 7.29
N ALA A 58 -13.45 4.10 6.23
CA ALA A 58 -13.28 5.53 6.10
C ALA A 58 -14.01 6.07 4.86
N PRO A 59 -15.23 6.63 5.00
CA PRO A 59 -16.02 6.76 6.23
C PRO A 59 -16.64 5.43 6.73
N PRO A 60 -17.09 5.35 7.99
CA PRO A 60 -17.84 4.19 8.47
C PRO A 60 -19.12 3.98 7.67
N MET A 61 -19.52 2.72 7.49
CA MET A 61 -20.70 2.37 6.70
C MET A 61 -21.55 1.32 7.39
N ASP A 62 -22.86 1.41 7.16
CA ASP A 62 -23.90 0.52 7.66
C ASP A 62 -24.78 0.09 6.48
N VAL A 63 -24.84 -1.21 6.19
CA VAL A 63 -25.64 -1.77 5.09
C VAL A 63 -26.36 -3.02 5.52
N LYS A 64 -27.44 -3.41 4.84
CA LYS A 64 -28.05 -4.72 5.09
C LYS A 64 -27.15 -5.82 4.54
N ALA A 65 -27.11 -6.95 5.23
CA ALA A 65 -26.39 -8.15 4.83
C ALA A 65 -27.31 -9.14 4.09
N ASP A 66 -28.07 -8.64 3.11
CA ASP A 66 -29.08 -9.38 2.33
C ASP A 66 -28.59 -9.81 0.92
N GLY A 67 -27.36 -9.46 0.56
CA GLY A 67 -26.80 -9.73 -0.76
C GLY A 67 -27.34 -8.81 -1.87
N GLU A 68 -28.05 -7.74 -1.53
CA GLU A 68 -28.45 -6.68 -2.47
C GLU A 68 -27.44 -5.52 -2.46
N ASP A 69 -27.49 -4.67 -3.48
CA ASP A 69 -26.66 -3.47 -3.57
C ASP A 69 -27.25 -2.35 -2.70
N HIS A 70 -26.49 -1.86 -1.72
CA HIS A 70 -26.88 -0.71 -0.89
C HIS A 70 -25.97 0.49 -1.14
N PRO A 71 -26.54 1.69 -1.34
CA PRO A 71 -25.75 2.89 -1.61
C PRO A 71 -24.96 3.33 -0.37
N VAL A 72 -23.74 3.79 -0.61
CA VAL A 72 -22.86 4.38 0.41
C VAL A 72 -22.26 5.68 -0.10
N THR A 73 -21.87 6.58 0.81
CA THR A 73 -21.44 7.94 0.45
C THR A 73 -20.08 8.28 1.01
N GLY A 74 -19.32 9.12 0.31
CA GLY A 74 -18.02 9.61 0.78
C GLY A 74 -16.83 8.68 0.48
N HIS A 75 -17.09 7.55 -0.19
CA HIS A 75 -16.04 6.64 -0.66
C HIS A 75 -15.62 7.04 -2.08
N PRO A 76 -14.32 7.25 -2.35
CA PRO A 76 -13.87 7.60 -3.71
C PRO A 76 -13.93 6.38 -4.65
N TYR A 77 -13.66 5.19 -4.13
CA TYR A 77 -13.44 3.97 -4.90
C TYR A 77 -14.73 3.21 -5.27
N PHE A 78 -15.81 3.40 -4.53
CA PHE A 78 -17.12 2.76 -4.75
C PHE A 78 -18.25 3.70 -4.30
N ASP A 79 -19.49 3.40 -4.69
CA ASP A 79 -20.71 4.11 -4.30
C ASP A 79 -21.86 3.16 -3.89
N SER A 80 -21.62 1.86 -3.94
CA SER A 80 -22.54 0.83 -3.48
C SER A 80 -21.77 -0.38 -2.96
N VAL A 81 -22.30 -1.01 -1.92
CA VAL A 81 -21.76 -2.22 -1.28
C VAL A 81 -22.86 -3.25 -1.15
N SER A 82 -22.54 -4.50 -1.44
CA SER A 82 -23.39 -5.65 -1.19
C SER A 82 -22.68 -6.62 -0.26
N ILE A 83 -23.32 -6.98 0.85
CA ILE A 83 -22.84 -7.98 1.80
C ILE A 83 -23.78 -9.16 1.79
N LYS A 84 -23.27 -10.33 1.46
CA LYS A 84 -24.02 -11.57 1.42
C LYS A 84 -23.50 -12.54 2.47
N VAL A 85 -24.37 -12.97 3.38
CA VAL A 85 -24.09 -14.07 4.30
C VAL A 85 -24.23 -15.39 3.54
N VAL A 86 -23.14 -16.16 3.47
CA VAL A 86 -23.12 -17.47 2.79
C VAL A 86 -23.46 -18.59 3.78
N ASP A 87 -22.85 -18.52 4.96
CA ASP A 87 -23.08 -19.41 6.11
C ASP A 87 -22.59 -18.69 7.38
N ASP A 88 -22.73 -19.32 8.56
CA ASP A 88 -22.40 -18.73 9.87
C ASP A 88 -20.94 -18.22 10.03
N ARG A 89 -20.04 -18.55 9.10
CA ARG A 89 -18.62 -18.17 9.12
C ARG A 89 -18.14 -17.53 7.83
N THR A 90 -19.00 -17.35 6.84
CA THR A 90 -18.59 -16.93 5.50
C THR A 90 -19.44 -15.78 5.00
N ILE A 91 -18.78 -14.72 4.54
CA ILE A 91 -19.43 -13.62 3.81
C ILE A 91 -18.78 -13.43 2.45
N GLU A 92 -19.57 -12.93 1.51
CA GLU A 92 -19.13 -12.38 0.23
C GLU A 92 -19.46 -10.88 0.19
N GLU A 93 -18.52 -10.07 -0.27
CA GLU A 93 -18.69 -8.63 -0.46
C GLU A 93 -18.52 -8.29 -1.95
N THR A 94 -19.34 -7.37 -2.43
CA THR A 94 -19.22 -6.80 -3.78
C THR A 94 -19.38 -5.30 -3.72
N ASP A 95 -18.37 -4.57 -4.19
CA ASP A 95 -18.42 -3.12 -4.30
C ASP A 95 -18.63 -2.71 -5.75
N LYS A 96 -19.44 -1.66 -5.94
CA LYS A 96 -19.70 -1.08 -7.26
C LYS A 96 -19.36 0.40 -7.29
N LYS A 97 -18.91 0.84 -8.46
CA LYS A 97 -18.81 2.25 -8.82
C LYS A 97 -19.64 2.50 -10.07
N ASN A 98 -20.58 3.44 -10.01
CA ASN A 98 -21.49 3.76 -11.12
C ASN A 98 -22.17 2.51 -11.71
N GLY A 99 -22.60 1.59 -10.84
CA GLY A 99 -23.26 0.33 -11.22
C GLY A 99 -22.35 -0.77 -11.76
N LYS A 100 -21.04 -0.52 -11.90
CA LYS A 100 -20.05 -1.52 -12.33
C LYS A 100 -19.35 -2.12 -11.12
N THR A 101 -19.25 -3.44 -11.05
CA THR A 101 -18.44 -4.13 -10.03
C THR A 101 -16.99 -3.70 -10.15
N VAL A 102 -16.44 -3.20 -9.04
CA VAL A 102 -15.04 -2.80 -8.91
C VAL A 102 -14.28 -3.69 -7.94
N THR A 103 -14.93 -4.20 -6.91
CA THR A 103 -14.31 -5.11 -5.93
C THR A 103 -15.19 -6.32 -5.70
N THR A 104 -14.58 -7.48 -5.54
CA THR A 104 -15.21 -8.65 -4.91
C THR A 104 -14.30 -9.21 -3.83
N SER A 105 -14.88 -9.64 -2.72
CA SER A 105 -14.13 -10.32 -1.67
C SER A 105 -14.92 -11.48 -1.09
N LYS A 106 -14.20 -12.47 -0.55
CA LYS A 106 -14.77 -13.55 0.24
C LYS A 106 -13.97 -13.70 1.51
N THR A 107 -14.64 -13.72 2.65
CA THR A 107 -14.04 -13.89 3.97
C THR A 107 -14.60 -15.12 4.65
N VAL A 108 -13.72 -15.99 5.15
CA VAL A 108 -14.06 -17.25 5.84
C VAL A 108 -13.39 -17.28 7.20
N VAL A 109 -14.19 -17.30 8.26
CA VAL A 109 -13.73 -17.40 9.65
C VAL A 109 -13.48 -18.87 10.02
N SER A 110 -12.36 -19.12 10.70
CA SER A 110 -11.98 -20.44 11.20
C SER A 110 -13.01 -20.97 12.21
N GLN A 111 -13.06 -22.28 12.38
CA GLN A 111 -14.01 -22.92 13.30
C GLN A 111 -13.80 -22.48 14.77
N ASP A 112 -12.55 -22.18 15.15
CA ASP A 112 -12.22 -21.67 16.48
C ASP A 112 -12.39 -20.15 16.62
N GLY A 113 -12.80 -19.46 15.55
CA GLY A 113 -13.03 -18.01 15.51
C GLY A 113 -11.76 -17.16 15.53
N LYS A 114 -10.57 -17.76 15.57
CA LYS A 114 -9.32 -17.03 15.81
C LYS A 114 -8.70 -16.43 14.55
N THR A 115 -9.03 -16.95 13.38
CA THR A 115 -8.50 -16.44 12.11
C THR A 115 -9.61 -16.28 11.07
N ALA A 116 -9.39 -15.37 10.14
CA ALA A 116 -10.23 -15.21 8.97
C ALA A 116 -9.34 -15.23 7.72
N ASN A 117 -9.61 -16.13 6.78
CA ASN A 117 -8.98 -16.12 5.47
C ASN A 117 -9.81 -15.24 4.54
N PHE A 118 -9.17 -14.38 3.78
CA PHE A 118 -9.84 -13.56 2.79
C PHE A 118 -9.15 -13.67 1.43
N GLU A 119 -9.94 -13.57 0.36
CA GLU A 119 -9.47 -13.41 -1.00
C GLU A 119 -10.25 -12.30 -1.69
N PHE A 120 -9.59 -11.57 -2.58
CA PHE A 120 -10.20 -10.44 -3.26
C PHE A 120 -9.72 -10.25 -4.71
N THR A 121 -10.55 -9.55 -5.46
CA THR A 121 -10.22 -8.92 -6.74
C THR A 121 -10.63 -7.46 -6.65
N ASP A 122 -9.71 -6.53 -6.91
CA ASP A 122 -9.91 -5.08 -6.80
C ASP A 122 -9.50 -4.39 -8.12
N SER A 123 -10.46 -3.71 -8.72
CA SER A 123 -10.31 -2.85 -9.89
C SER A 123 -10.74 -1.40 -9.64
N SER A 124 -11.00 -1.05 -8.38
CA SER A 124 -11.46 0.27 -7.96
C SER A 124 -10.37 1.34 -8.09
N ASN A 125 -9.11 0.94 -8.04
CA ASN A 125 -7.94 1.80 -8.19
C ASN A 125 -6.98 1.26 -9.26
N THR A 126 -7.50 0.93 -10.45
CA THR A 126 -6.66 0.54 -11.60
C THR A 126 -7.34 0.92 -12.91
N ASN A 127 -6.56 1.30 -13.90
CA ASN A 127 -7.01 1.36 -15.30
C ASN A 127 -6.45 0.20 -16.15
N ALA A 128 -5.80 -0.76 -15.49
CA ALA A 128 -5.23 -1.97 -16.06
C ALA A 128 -5.96 -3.21 -15.50
N ASP A 129 -5.29 -4.36 -15.51
CA ASP A 129 -5.82 -5.58 -14.89
C ASP A 129 -6.10 -5.34 -13.39
N PRO A 130 -7.13 -6.02 -12.81
CA PRO A 130 -7.40 -5.99 -11.39
C PRO A 130 -6.20 -6.44 -10.55
N VAL A 131 -6.09 -5.92 -9.35
CA VAL A 131 -5.21 -6.48 -8.31
C VAL A 131 -5.96 -7.63 -7.64
N THR A 132 -5.30 -8.78 -7.48
CA THR A 132 -5.88 -9.91 -6.76
C THR A 132 -4.99 -10.30 -5.60
N GLY A 133 -5.59 -10.83 -4.53
CA GLY A 133 -4.82 -11.20 -3.35
C GLY A 133 -5.54 -12.18 -2.44
N LYS A 134 -4.75 -12.82 -1.57
CA LYS A 134 -5.20 -13.69 -0.49
C LYS A 134 -4.45 -13.37 0.77
N GLY A 135 -5.14 -13.38 1.91
CA GLY A 135 -4.53 -13.07 3.19
C GLY A 135 -5.25 -13.71 4.35
N ILE A 136 -4.66 -13.51 5.53
CA ILE A 136 -5.14 -14.03 6.80
C ILE A 136 -5.20 -12.86 7.77
N ALA A 137 -6.34 -12.72 8.45
CA ALA A 137 -6.49 -11.87 9.61
C ALA A 137 -6.57 -12.71 10.89
N THR A 138 -6.06 -12.16 11.99
CA THR A 138 -6.14 -12.74 13.32
C THR A 138 -7.10 -11.92 14.17
N GLN A 139 -7.93 -12.61 14.94
CA GLN A 139 -8.89 -11.98 15.82
C GLN A 139 -8.18 -11.35 17.03
N VAL A 140 -8.56 -10.11 17.35
CA VAL A 140 -8.12 -9.35 18.52
C VAL A 140 -9.19 -9.35 19.62
N ALA A 141 -10.44 -9.19 19.22
CA ALA A 141 -11.59 -9.21 20.12
C ALA A 141 -12.81 -9.80 19.43
N ASN A 142 -13.62 -10.54 20.19
CA ASN A 142 -14.89 -11.09 19.71
C ASN A 142 -15.90 -9.98 19.41
N GLY A 143 -16.80 -10.24 18.45
CA GLY A 143 -18.01 -9.45 18.26
C GLY A 143 -19.00 -9.60 19.43
N PRO A 144 -20.10 -8.82 19.41
CA PRO A 144 -21.20 -8.97 20.37
C PRO A 144 -21.72 -10.42 20.42
N ALA A 145 -22.22 -10.84 21.59
CA ALA A 145 -22.83 -12.16 21.72
C ALA A 145 -24.01 -12.31 20.75
N GLY A 146 -24.07 -13.43 20.03
CA GLY A 146 -25.11 -13.71 19.03
C GLY A 146 -24.87 -13.06 17.65
N SER A 147 -23.79 -12.29 17.49
CA SER A 147 -23.39 -11.79 16.17
C SER A 147 -22.76 -12.88 15.31
N HIS A 148 -22.79 -12.70 13.99
CA HIS A 148 -22.16 -13.60 13.02
C HIS A 148 -20.65 -13.64 13.21
N ALA A 149 -19.98 -14.75 12.86
CA ALA A 149 -18.58 -14.99 13.22
C ALA A 149 -17.56 -13.99 12.63
N VAL A 150 -17.92 -13.28 11.55
CA VAL A 150 -17.11 -12.17 11.00
C VAL A 150 -17.02 -10.97 11.94
N SER A 151 -17.94 -10.86 12.91
CA SER A 151 -18.00 -9.77 13.86
C SER A 151 -16.84 -9.84 14.84
N GLY A 152 -16.18 -8.71 15.05
CA GLY A 152 -15.05 -8.61 15.95
C GLY A 152 -14.06 -7.56 15.52
N SER A 153 -12.93 -7.55 16.21
CA SER A 153 -11.75 -6.75 15.88
C SER A 153 -10.70 -7.64 15.24
N TRP A 154 -10.18 -7.27 14.08
CA TRP A 154 -9.29 -8.10 13.26
C TRP A 154 -8.03 -7.34 12.87
N VAL A 155 -6.88 -8.01 12.86
CA VAL A 155 -5.64 -7.49 12.28
C VAL A 155 -5.17 -8.41 11.18
N THR A 156 -4.84 -7.88 10.01
CA THR A 156 -4.19 -8.66 8.95
C THR A 156 -2.84 -9.14 9.46
N SER A 157 -2.66 -10.46 9.56
CA SER A 157 -1.44 -11.07 10.05
C SER A 157 -0.52 -11.49 8.91
N LYS A 158 -1.08 -11.74 7.71
CA LYS A 158 -0.31 -12.16 6.54
C LYS A 158 -1.05 -11.84 5.25
N MET A 159 -0.29 -11.48 4.21
CA MET A 159 -0.71 -11.59 2.81
C MET A 159 0.00 -12.79 2.18
N GLU A 160 -0.76 -13.78 1.74
CA GLU A 160 -0.23 -15.00 1.13
C GLU A 160 0.13 -14.77 -0.33
N THR A 161 -0.74 -14.07 -1.05
CA THR A 161 -0.54 -13.72 -2.45
C THR A 161 -0.99 -12.29 -2.71
N LEU A 162 -0.29 -11.62 -3.61
CA LEU A 162 -0.75 -10.41 -4.29
C LEU A 162 -0.28 -10.50 -5.74
N SER A 163 -1.11 -10.07 -6.68
CA SER A 163 -0.73 -10.05 -8.09
C SER A 163 0.43 -9.08 -8.34
N ASP A 164 1.30 -9.43 -9.30
CA ASP A 164 2.55 -8.70 -9.54
C ASP A 164 2.35 -7.21 -9.91
N ASN A 165 1.23 -6.88 -10.55
CA ASN A 165 0.86 -5.49 -10.85
C ASN A 165 0.67 -4.64 -9.58
N GLY A 166 0.19 -5.24 -8.48
CA GLY A 166 0.03 -4.59 -7.17
C GLY A 166 1.29 -4.54 -6.32
N LEU A 167 2.38 -5.21 -6.73
CA LEU A 167 3.63 -5.29 -5.96
C LEU A 167 4.77 -4.46 -6.52
N THR A 168 4.58 -3.75 -7.63
CA THR A 168 5.68 -3.08 -8.34
C THR A 168 5.47 -1.59 -8.50
N VAL A 169 6.54 -0.83 -8.21
CA VAL A 169 6.61 0.61 -8.44
C VAL A 169 7.92 0.94 -9.13
N THR A 170 7.89 1.86 -10.08
CA THR A 170 9.08 2.33 -10.80
C THR A 170 9.30 3.79 -10.47
N PHE A 171 10.51 4.10 -10.02
CA PHE A 171 10.97 5.45 -9.78
C PHE A 171 12.02 5.85 -10.81
N LYS A 172 12.05 7.14 -11.12
CA LYS A 172 13.10 7.76 -11.94
C LYS A 172 13.42 9.14 -11.37
N VAL A 173 14.67 9.37 -11.00
CA VAL A 173 15.16 10.67 -10.54
C VAL A 173 15.80 11.41 -11.71
N GLU A 174 15.35 12.63 -11.97
CA GLU A 174 15.91 13.54 -12.97
C GLU A 174 16.09 14.93 -12.36
N GLY A 175 17.35 15.31 -12.11
CA GLY A 175 17.65 16.59 -11.46
C GLY A 175 17.07 16.67 -10.04
N ASP A 176 16.16 17.61 -9.84
CA ASP A 176 15.46 17.85 -8.56
C ASP A 176 14.09 17.15 -8.48
N SER A 177 13.76 16.30 -9.45
CA SER A 177 12.43 15.70 -9.60
C SER A 177 12.47 14.16 -9.52
N LEU A 178 11.42 13.58 -8.95
CA LEU A 178 11.12 12.16 -8.91
C LEU A 178 9.87 11.88 -9.72
N SER A 179 9.97 10.97 -10.69
CA SER A 179 8.81 10.38 -11.37
C SER A 179 8.50 9.03 -10.74
N MET A 180 7.21 8.77 -10.52
CA MET A 180 6.69 7.47 -10.08
C MET A 180 5.66 6.96 -11.08
N THR A 181 5.74 5.67 -11.40
CA THR A 181 4.70 4.94 -12.13
C THR A 181 4.53 3.55 -11.53
N ASN A 182 3.34 2.97 -11.62
CA ASN A 182 3.13 1.56 -11.30
C ASN A 182 2.34 0.85 -12.42
N ARG A 183 2.12 -0.46 -12.26
CA ARG A 183 1.45 -1.29 -13.28
C ARG A 183 -0.08 -1.22 -13.26
N THR A 184 -0.64 -0.54 -12.27
CA THR A 184 -2.08 -0.27 -12.13
C THR A 184 -2.48 1.10 -12.72
N GLY A 185 -1.50 1.84 -13.26
CA GLY A 185 -1.71 3.06 -14.02
C GLY A 185 -1.65 4.35 -13.21
N GLN A 186 -1.27 4.29 -11.95
CA GLN A 186 -0.97 5.49 -11.17
C GLN A 186 0.37 6.08 -11.55
N SER A 187 0.46 7.41 -11.50
CA SER A 187 1.70 8.13 -11.76
C SER A 187 1.74 9.52 -11.15
N TYR A 188 2.95 10.02 -10.93
CA TYR A 188 3.22 11.43 -10.64
C TYR A 188 4.62 11.83 -11.12
N VAL A 189 4.84 13.14 -11.22
CA VAL A 189 6.17 13.75 -11.25
C VAL A 189 6.17 14.84 -10.20
N ALA A 190 7.06 14.74 -9.21
CA ALA A 190 7.12 15.65 -8.08
C ALA A 190 8.55 16.15 -7.87
N LYS A 191 8.69 17.41 -7.47
CA LYS A 191 9.98 17.91 -6.98
C LYS A 191 10.31 17.25 -5.64
N LEU A 192 11.60 17.15 -5.34
CA LEU A 192 12.14 16.62 -4.08
C LEU A 192 12.20 17.67 -2.96
N ASP A 193 11.56 18.82 -3.12
CA ASP A 193 11.58 19.95 -2.18
C ASP A 193 10.38 19.99 -1.23
N GLY A 194 9.42 19.07 -1.39
CA GLY A 194 8.19 19.00 -0.61
C GLY A 194 7.04 19.86 -1.16
N THR A 195 7.16 20.40 -2.38
CA THR A 195 6.05 21.09 -3.05
C THR A 195 5.01 20.09 -3.59
N ASP A 196 3.75 20.51 -3.63
CA ASP A 196 2.65 19.68 -4.11
C ASP A 196 2.69 19.53 -5.63
N SER A 197 2.41 18.31 -6.09
CA SER A 197 2.31 17.93 -7.49
C SER A 197 1.06 17.08 -7.74
N PRO A 198 0.45 17.13 -8.93
CA PRO A 198 -0.72 16.32 -9.23
C PRO A 198 -0.42 14.82 -9.21
N TYR A 199 -1.32 14.05 -8.60
CA TYR A 199 -1.31 12.60 -8.67
C TYR A 199 -2.33 12.14 -9.72
N LYS A 200 -1.98 11.16 -10.54
CA LYS A 200 -2.80 10.70 -11.67
C LYS A 200 -3.16 9.23 -11.52
N GLY A 201 -4.35 8.87 -12.00
CA GLY A 201 -4.80 7.47 -12.09
C GLY A 201 -5.37 6.88 -10.80
N ASP A 202 -5.54 7.68 -9.74
CA ASP A 202 -6.13 7.24 -8.47
C ASP A 202 -7.40 8.05 -8.15
N PRO A 203 -8.56 7.41 -7.94
CA PRO A 203 -9.80 8.10 -7.57
C PRO A 203 -9.77 8.80 -6.20
N GLY A 204 -8.94 8.33 -5.28
CA GLY A 204 -8.86 8.80 -3.89
C GLY A 204 -7.59 9.60 -3.57
N THR A 205 -6.61 9.69 -4.47
CA THR A 205 -5.41 10.51 -4.30
C THR A 205 -5.33 11.57 -5.40
N THR A 206 -5.31 12.83 -4.99
CA THR A 206 -5.39 13.99 -5.91
C THR A 206 -4.06 14.68 -6.11
N SER A 207 -3.20 14.66 -5.09
CA SER A 207 -1.89 15.29 -5.12
C SER A 207 -0.92 14.59 -4.18
N VAL A 208 0.36 14.84 -4.41
CA VAL A 208 1.48 14.27 -3.66
C VAL A 208 2.55 15.34 -3.46
N SER A 209 3.24 15.32 -2.32
CA SER A 209 4.49 16.04 -2.15
C SER A 209 5.60 15.06 -1.79
N VAL A 210 6.76 15.21 -2.42
CA VAL A 210 7.94 14.40 -2.14
C VAL A 210 9.04 15.29 -1.60
N LYS A 211 9.63 14.92 -0.46
CA LYS A 211 10.72 15.67 0.15
C LYS A 211 11.93 14.79 0.36
N SER A 212 13.10 15.24 -0.11
CA SER A 212 14.37 14.61 0.25
C SER A 212 14.66 14.83 1.74
N MET A 213 14.96 13.74 2.44
CA MET A 213 15.32 13.73 3.87
C MET A 213 16.79 13.32 4.07
N GLY A 214 17.56 13.26 2.99
CA GLY A 214 18.93 12.76 2.95
C GLY A 214 19.25 12.07 1.63
N LYS A 215 20.46 11.52 1.50
CA LYS A 215 20.93 10.92 0.24
C LYS A 215 20.15 9.67 -0.20
N ASN A 216 19.55 8.95 0.74
CA ASN A 216 18.89 7.67 0.51
C ASN A 216 17.50 7.59 1.14
N THR A 217 16.93 8.72 1.57
CA THR A 217 15.63 8.77 2.22
C THR A 217 14.78 9.87 1.62
N ILE A 218 13.54 9.52 1.25
CA ILE A 218 12.49 10.47 0.86
C ILE A 218 11.28 10.28 1.76
N GLU A 219 10.50 11.34 1.90
CA GLU A 219 9.17 11.33 2.48
C GLU A 219 8.17 11.73 1.40
N GLU A 220 7.24 10.82 1.12
CA GLU A 220 6.10 11.03 0.24
C GLU A 220 4.86 11.29 1.10
N THR A 221 4.09 12.31 0.75
CA THR A 221 2.84 12.65 1.44
C THR A 221 1.72 12.73 0.43
N ASP A 222 0.78 11.80 0.52
CA ASP A 222 -0.38 11.72 -0.36
C ASP A 222 -1.56 12.49 0.21
N LYS A 223 -2.29 13.17 -0.69
CA LYS A 223 -3.37 14.08 -0.33
C LYS A 223 -4.62 13.84 -1.17
N ARG A 224 -5.77 13.95 -0.51
CA ARG A 224 -7.09 14.02 -1.12
C ARG A 224 -7.68 15.41 -0.89
N ASP A 225 -7.91 16.16 -1.97
CA ASP A 225 -8.45 17.51 -1.93
C ASP A 225 -7.67 18.42 -0.95
N GLY A 226 -6.34 18.34 -1.00
CA GLY A 226 -5.42 19.08 -0.12
C GLY A 226 -5.27 18.55 1.31
N LYS A 227 -6.07 17.56 1.72
CA LYS A 227 -5.95 16.91 3.05
C LYS A 227 -5.01 15.72 2.98
N VAL A 228 -4.08 15.62 3.94
CA VAL A 228 -3.16 14.48 4.03
C VAL A 228 -3.93 13.22 4.39
N ILE A 229 -3.73 12.15 3.60
CA ILE A 229 -4.33 10.84 3.81
C ILE A 229 -3.28 9.75 4.13
N SER A 230 -2.04 9.92 3.66
CA SER A 230 -0.94 8.98 3.91
C SER A 230 0.40 9.72 3.94
N ILE A 231 1.33 9.22 4.75
CA ILE A 231 2.75 9.64 4.71
C ILE A 231 3.60 8.37 4.62
N ALA A 232 4.40 8.25 3.56
CA ALA A 232 5.35 7.16 3.38
C ALA A 232 6.79 7.67 3.50
N ARG A 233 7.57 7.08 4.40
CA ARG A 233 9.01 7.29 4.49
C ARG A 233 9.73 6.11 3.85
N MET A 234 10.45 6.38 2.76
CA MET A 234 11.17 5.38 1.98
C MET A 234 12.67 5.57 2.18
N THR A 235 13.36 4.54 2.65
CA THR A 235 14.82 4.55 2.87
C THR A 235 15.47 3.41 2.10
N VAL A 236 16.32 3.76 1.14
CA VAL A 236 17.15 2.80 0.40
C VAL A 236 18.36 2.40 1.25
N GLY A 237 18.59 1.10 1.38
CA GLY A 237 19.73 0.53 2.09
C GLY A 237 21.06 0.91 1.43
N SER A 238 22.15 0.79 2.18
CA SER A 238 23.51 1.03 1.66
C SER A 238 23.91 0.05 0.55
N ASP A 239 23.19 -1.07 0.41
CA ASP A 239 23.34 -2.02 -0.68
C ASP A 239 22.79 -1.51 -2.03
N GLY A 240 22.00 -0.43 -2.02
CA GLY A 240 21.33 0.13 -3.19
C GLY A 240 20.26 -0.78 -3.81
N LYS A 241 19.93 -1.89 -3.14
CA LYS A 241 19.07 -2.98 -3.64
C LYS A 241 17.84 -3.21 -2.78
N THR A 242 17.89 -2.85 -1.51
CA THR A 242 16.76 -2.95 -0.58
C THR A 242 16.23 -1.57 -0.23
N MET A 243 14.92 -1.47 -0.05
CA MET A 243 14.24 -0.26 0.43
C MET A 243 13.34 -0.65 1.59
N THR A 244 13.39 0.09 2.69
CA THR A 244 12.38 0.04 3.75
C THR A 244 11.37 1.14 3.52
N VAL A 245 10.09 0.81 3.56
CA VAL A 245 8.98 1.77 3.44
C VAL A 245 8.15 1.72 4.72
N LYS A 246 8.07 2.84 5.43
CA LYS A 246 7.20 3.00 6.61
C LYS A 246 6.04 3.89 6.23
N VAL A 247 4.82 3.45 6.47
CA VAL A 247 3.60 4.18 6.11
C VAL A 247 2.86 4.58 7.37
N GLU A 248 2.45 5.84 7.42
CA GLU A 248 1.49 6.37 8.38
C GLU A 248 0.17 6.63 7.64
N ASP A 249 -0.82 5.78 7.87
CA ASP A 249 -2.16 5.96 7.35
C ASP A 249 -2.92 6.95 8.24
N LYS A 250 -3.22 8.13 7.68
CA LYS A 250 -3.92 9.19 8.41
C LYS A 250 -5.43 8.99 8.45
N LEU A 251 -6.00 8.23 7.52
CA LEU A 251 -7.43 7.92 7.49
C LEU A 251 -7.78 6.96 8.63
N HIS A 252 -6.95 5.93 8.83
CA HIS A 252 -7.20 4.91 9.84
C HIS A 252 -6.39 5.14 11.12
N GLY A 253 -5.45 6.10 11.14
CA GLY A 253 -4.60 6.38 12.30
C GLY A 253 -3.76 5.17 12.67
N SER A 254 -3.15 4.55 11.67
CA SER A 254 -2.39 3.31 11.80
C SER A 254 -1.03 3.42 11.12
N THR A 255 -0.15 2.44 11.35
CA THR A 255 1.19 2.40 10.76
C THR A 255 1.52 1.02 10.25
N SER A 256 2.25 0.94 9.15
CA SER A 256 2.77 -0.29 8.59
C SER A 256 4.22 -0.12 8.12
N GLN A 257 4.90 -1.23 7.90
CA GLN A 257 6.24 -1.24 7.34
C GLN A 257 6.38 -2.38 6.34
N PHE A 258 7.04 -2.11 5.22
CA PHE A 258 7.33 -3.08 4.18
C PHE A 258 8.80 -2.97 3.77
N THR A 259 9.29 -4.01 3.10
CA THR A 259 10.52 -3.89 2.32
C THR A 259 10.23 -4.07 0.84
N ALA A 260 11.10 -3.52 0.01
CA ALA A 260 11.07 -3.72 -1.43
C ALA A 260 12.49 -3.99 -1.95
N THR A 261 12.57 -4.79 -3.02
CA THR A 261 13.82 -5.16 -3.68
C THR A 261 13.87 -4.57 -5.08
N LYS A 262 14.97 -3.92 -5.42
CA LYS A 262 15.23 -3.42 -6.76
C LYS A 262 15.36 -4.59 -7.74
N GLN A 263 14.63 -4.52 -8.86
CA GLN A 263 14.56 -5.54 -9.92
C GLN A 263 15.65 -5.32 -10.96
#